data_AF-A0A5N4D1F0-F1
#
_entry.id   AF-A0A5N4D1F0-F1
#
_cell.length_a   1.000
_cell.length_b   1.000
_cell.length_c   1.000
_cell.angle_alpha   90.00
_cell.angle_beta   90.00
_cell.angle_gamma   90.00
#
_symmetry.space_group_name_H-M   'P 1'
#
loop_
_entity.id
_entity.type
_entity.pdbx_description
1 polymer ?
#
loop_
_entity_poly.entity_id
_entity_poly.type
_entity_poly.pdbx_seq_one_letter_code
_entity_poly.pdbx_strand_id
1 'polypeptide(L)'
;MMLNAEMSSRQSPRPLRVPPTKLARWVGRCGQQLSGGWVQRCYEVSLRGCLLQDLFVSFSRPPGSQEEENFTCRLGEIQVVDANSLLAPLPQVQAMTISHVRWQAAASEGEGRPAGLRLSCTLHWSYLLPHVRCFRVHCCRGTGGGSPGRGLSEPEKPTFLGLAFINRYRIVDLAVAPVGPGRDGRVEFLVEPVPKEGFLVPRAEWGRAAMLYSMPRT
;
A
#
# COMPACT_ATOMS: atom_id res chain seq x y z
N MET A 1 9.64 51.24 -24.20
CA MET A 1 9.79 49.82 -24.61
C MET A 1 8.63 49.07 -23.98
N MET A 2 7.63 48.71 -24.77
CA MET A 2 6.43 47.99 -24.29
C MET A 2 6.87 46.60 -23.82
N LEU A 3 6.66 46.30 -22.54
CA LEU A 3 6.73 44.93 -22.03
C LEU A 3 5.50 44.20 -22.56
N ASN A 4 5.76 43.26 -23.47
CA ASN A 4 4.75 42.35 -23.99
C ASN A 4 4.00 41.72 -22.81
N ALA A 5 2.69 41.93 -22.77
CA ALA A 5 1.79 41.12 -21.98
C ALA A 5 1.87 39.69 -22.53
N GLU A 6 2.76 38.87 -21.97
CA GLU A 6 2.67 37.44 -22.14
C GLU A 6 1.26 37.04 -21.70
N MET A 7 0.46 36.60 -22.67
CA MET A 7 -0.86 36.05 -22.45
C MET A 7 -0.68 34.80 -21.58
N SER A 8 -0.62 34.97 -20.26
CA SER A 8 -0.67 33.86 -19.33
C SER A 8 -2.07 33.25 -19.46
N SER A 9 -2.20 32.29 -20.36
CA SER A 9 -3.41 31.50 -20.48
C SER A 9 -3.54 30.73 -19.18
N ARG A 10 -4.34 31.25 -18.24
CA ARG A 10 -4.64 30.57 -16.99
C ARG A 10 -5.34 29.25 -17.33
N GLN A 11 -4.61 28.16 -17.21
CA GLN A 11 -5.20 26.83 -17.35
C GLN A 11 -5.81 26.45 -16.01
N SER A 12 -7.11 26.19 -16.01
CA SER A 12 -7.81 25.69 -14.82
C SER A 12 -7.84 24.16 -14.85
N PRO A 13 -7.39 23.47 -13.80
CA PRO A 13 -7.54 22.04 -13.67
C PRO A 13 -9.02 21.64 -13.74
N ARG A 14 -9.36 20.66 -14.56
CA ARG A 14 -10.73 20.16 -14.72
C ARG A 14 -10.97 19.00 -13.77
N PRO A 15 -12.01 19.03 -12.91
CA PRO A 15 -12.32 17.91 -12.04
C PRO A 15 -12.62 16.64 -12.85
N LEU A 16 -11.94 15.54 -12.52
CA LEU A 16 -12.25 14.21 -13.05
C LEU A 16 -13.41 13.63 -12.25
N ARG A 17 -14.64 13.82 -12.73
CA ARG A 17 -15.85 13.25 -12.10
C ARG A 17 -15.93 11.73 -12.28
N VAL A 18 -15.45 11.23 -13.41
CA VAL A 18 -15.36 9.81 -13.73
C VAL A 18 -13.93 9.53 -14.21
N PRO A 19 -13.27 8.48 -13.71
CA PRO A 19 -12.01 8.02 -14.24
C PRO A 19 -12.10 7.74 -15.74
N PRO A 20 -11.19 8.27 -16.59
CA PRO A 20 -11.03 7.74 -17.94
C PRO A 20 -10.83 6.22 -17.86
N THR A 21 -11.42 5.43 -18.76
CA THR A 21 -11.41 3.95 -18.68
C THR A 21 -10.00 3.39 -18.52
N LYS A 22 -9.02 3.98 -19.22
CA LYS A 22 -7.60 3.59 -19.14
C LYS A 22 -6.96 3.90 -17.78
N LEU A 23 -7.54 4.83 -17.02
CA LEU A 23 -7.10 5.26 -15.69
C LEU A 23 -8.03 4.76 -14.57
N ALA A 24 -9.09 4.01 -14.89
CA ALA A 24 -10.07 3.53 -13.91
C ALA A 24 -9.43 2.73 -12.78
N ARG A 25 -8.37 1.96 -13.08
CA ARG A 25 -7.58 1.22 -12.09
C ARG A 25 -6.86 2.11 -11.06
N TRP A 26 -6.69 3.39 -11.34
CA TRP A 26 -5.94 4.36 -10.52
C TRP A 26 -6.81 5.43 -9.88
N VAL A 27 -7.73 5.97 -10.69
CA VAL A 27 -8.59 7.11 -10.35
C VAL A 27 -9.91 6.59 -9.76
N GLY A 28 -10.10 5.27 -9.63
CA GLY A 28 -11.34 4.65 -9.13
C GLY A 28 -11.80 5.11 -7.74
N ARG A 29 -10.90 5.68 -6.92
CA ARG A 29 -11.21 6.27 -5.62
C ARG A 29 -11.39 7.80 -5.64
N CYS A 30 -11.16 8.45 -6.78
CA CYS A 30 -11.34 9.89 -6.91
C CYS A 30 -12.82 10.25 -6.81
N GLY A 31 -13.11 11.26 -6.00
CA GLY A 31 -14.48 11.66 -5.66
C GLY A 31 -15.15 10.75 -4.62
N GLN A 32 -14.52 9.65 -4.19
CA GLN A 32 -15.06 8.78 -3.15
C GLN A 32 -14.61 9.24 -1.76
N GLN A 33 -15.49 9.04 -0.79
CA GLN A 33 -15.15 9.20 0.62
C GLN A 33 -14.34 7.99 1.09
N LEU A 34 -13.16 8.26 1.65
CA LEU A 34 -12.25 7.27 2.19
C LEU A 34 -12.50 7.09 3.70
N SER A 35 -11.88 6.07 4.28
CA SER A 35 -11.93 5.82 5.73
C SER A 35 -11.50 7.05 6.53
N GLY A 36 -12.20 7.35 7.61
CA GLY A 36 -11.87 8.48 8.49
C GLY A 36 -12.23 9.85 7.92
N GLY A 37 -13.15 9.92 6.95
CA GLY A 37 -13.64 11.19 6.39
C GLY A 37 -12.70 11.85 5.37
N TRP A 38 -11.60 11.18 5.00
CA TRP A 38 -10.71 11.66 3.95
C TRP A 38 -11.41 11.64 2.59
N VAL A 39 -11.11 12.63 1.73
CA VAL A 39 -11.64 12.70 0.37
C VAL A 39 -10.48 12.86 -0.59
N GLN A 40 -10.46 12.06 -1.66
CA GLN A 40 -9.51 12.21 -2.75
C GLN A 40 -10.18 12.93 -3.91
N ARG A 41 -9.55 13.98 -4.44
CA ARG A 41 -10.02 14.70 -5.64
C ARG A 41 -8.92 14.65 -6.70
N CYS A 42 -9.34 14.43 -7.93
CA CYS A 42 -8.44 14.28 -9.07
C CYS A 42 -8.84 15.30 -10.12
N TYR A 43 -7.84 15.96 -10.68
CA TYR A 43 -8.01 17.00 -11.67
C TYR A 43 -7.11 16.69 -12.86
N GLU A 44 -7.61 16.92 -14.05
CA GLU A 44 -6.84 16.85 -15.28
C GLU A 44 -6.41 18.26 -15.67
N VAL A 45 -5.14 18.40 -16.05
CA VAL A 45 -4.61 19.63 -16.63
C VAL A 45 -3.78 19.27 -17.86
N SER A 46 -4.04 19.93 -18.98
CA SER A 46 -3.34 19.69 -20.26
C SER A 46 -2.37 20.83 -20.55
N LEU A 47 -1.19 20.74 -19.95
CA LEU A 47 -0.11 21.69 -20.15
C LEU A 47 0.77 21.24 -21.33
N ARG A 48 1.09 22.14 -22.27
CA ARG A 48 2.03 21.87 -23.37
C ARG A 48 3.17 22.86 -23.31
N GLY A 49 4.40 22.36 -23.24
CA GLY A 49 5.60 23.21 -23.14
C GLY A 49 5.70 24.01 -21.85
N CYS A 50 4.99 23.61 -20.79
CA CYS A 50 5.05 24.26 -19.48
C CYS A 50 5.86 23.42 -18.50
N LEU A 51 6.56 24.09 -17.58
CA LEU A 51 7.14 23.49 -16.39
C LEU A 51 6.30 23.91 -15.18
N LEU A 52 5.89 22.94 -14.36
CA LEU A 52 5.30 23.26 -13.06
C LEU A 52 6.41 23.69 -12.10
N GLN A 53 6.40 24.95 -11.68
CA GLN A 53 7.37 25.49 -10.73
C GLN A 53 6.88 25.36 -9.30
N ASP A 54 5.65 25.83 -9.04
CA ASP A 54 5.09 25.91 -7.70
C ASP A 54 3.65 25.38 -7.63
N LEU A 55 3.28 24.90 -6.44
CA LEU A 55 1.92 24.50 -6.09
C LEU A 55 1.46 25.28 -4.88
N PHE A 56 0.34 25.98 -5.01
CA PHE A 56 -0.27 26.76 -3.95
C PHE A 56 -1.63 26.20 -3.57
N VAL A 57 -1.94 26.22 -2.27
CA VAL A 57 -3.28 25.96 -1.75
C VAL A 57 -3.77 27.25 -1.10
N SER A 58 -4.86 27.78 -1.62
CA SER A 58 -5.46 29.02 -1.13
C SER A 58 -6.80 28.73 -0.48
N PHE A 59 -7.01 29.29 0.70
CA PHE A 59 -8.27 29.25 1.42
C PHE A 59 -8.87 30.65 1.43
N SER A 60 -10.13 30.75 1.05
CA SER A 60 -10.88 32.02 1.03
C SER A 60 -12.24 31.80 1.66
N ARG A 61 -12.70 32.78 2.46
CA ARG A 61 -14.04 32.74 3.02
C ARG A 61 -15.09 32.98 1.91
N PRO A 62 -16.28 32.39 2.02
CA PRO A 62 -17.39 32.74 1.16
C PRO A 62 -17.71 34.25 1.26
N PRO A 63 -18.08 34.92 0.15
CA PRO A 63 -18.50 36.31 0.19
C PRO A 63 -19.67 36.51 1.16
N GLY A 64 -19.57 37.48 2.07
CA GLY A 64 -20.64 37.81 3.03
C GLY A 64 -20.53 37.19 4.42
N SER A 65 -19.49 36.38 4.70
CA SER A 65 -19.22 35.91 6.07
C SER A 65 -18.78 37.07 6.98
N GLN A 66 -19.49 37.33 8.08
CA GLN A 66 -19.16 38.43 9.01
C GLN A 66 -18.38 38.01 10.25
N GLU A 67 -18.44 36.74 10.65
CA GLU A 67 -17.76 36.23 11.84
C GLU A 67 -16.43 35.55 11.51
N GLU A 68 -15.50 35.60 12.47
CA GLU A 68 -14.25 34.85 12.42
C GLU A 68 -14.51 33.41 12.83
N GLU A 69 -14.68 32.53 11.86
CA GLU A 69 -14.88 31.10 12.10
C GLU A 69 -13.53 30.36 12.22
N ASN A 70 -13.44 29.49 13.22
CA ASN A 70 -12.31 28.56 13.34
C ASN A 70 -12.33 27.57 12.17
N PHE A 71 -11.31 27.60 11.33
CA PHE A 71 -11.17 26.70 10.18
C PHE A 71 -10.04 25.69 10.40
N THR A 72 -10.33 24.41 10.15
CA THR A 72 -9.32 23.35 10.13
C THR A 72 -9.37 22.61 8.80
N CYS A 73 -8.26 22.66 8.05
CA CYS A 73 -8.06 21.81 6.88
C CYS A 73 -6.92 20.83 7.13
N ARG A 74 -7.16 19.54 6.86
CA ARG A 74 -6.11 18.52 6.83
C ARG A 74 -5.85 18.12 5.40
N LEU A 75 -4.64 18.39 4.95
CA LEU A 75 -4.17 18.00 3.63
C LEU A 75 -3.19 16.84 3.79
N GLY A 76 -3.60 15.65 3.31
CA GLY A 76 -2.79 14.44 3.45
C GLY A 76 -1.77 14.27 2.32
N GLU A 77 -2.18 14.59 1.08
CA GLU A 77 -1.36 14.39 -0.10
C GLU A 77 -1.79 15.37 -1.21
N ILE A 78 -0.80 15.96 -1.88
CA ILE A 78 -0.97 16.62 -3.19
C ILE A 78 0.06 15.98 -4.11
N GLN A 79 -0.41 15.53 -5.26
CA GLN A 79 0.46 14.93 -6.25
C GLN A 79 0.11 15.39 -7.65
N VAL A 80 1.16 15.62 -8.43
CA VAL A 80 1.07 15.84 -9.88
C VAL A 80 1.79 14.67 -10.54
N VAL A 81 1.07 13.97 -11.41
CA VAL A 81 1.55 12.78 -12.10
C VAL A 81 1.37 12.94 -13.60
N ASP A 82 2.28 12.35 -14.37
CA ASP A 82 2.11 12.25 -15.81
C ASP A 82 1.02 11.20 -16.10
N ALA A 83 0.01 11.57 -16.87
CA ALA A 83 -1.04 10.64 -17.28
C ALA A 83 -0.46 9.42 -18.03
N ASN A 84 0.66 9.57 -18.74
CA ASN A 84 1.31 8.45 -19.41
C ASN A 84 2.02 7.50 -18.43
N SER A 85 2.58 8.00 -17.32
CA SER A 85 3.19 7.12 -16.31
C SER A 85 2.16 6.20 -15.65
N LEU A 86 0.91 6.67 -15.54
CA LEU A 86 -0.23 5.85 -15.11
C LEU A 86 -0.55 4.73 -16.12
N LEU A 87 -0.27 4.90 -17.41
CA LEU A 87 -0.56 3.86 -18.40
C LEU A 87 0.52 2.77 -18.45
N ALA A 88 1.69 3.01 -17.87
CA ALA A 88 2.74 2.00 -17.81
C ALA A 88 2.27 0.72 -17.10
N PRO A 89 2.70 -0.46 -17.55
CA PRO A 89 2.46 -1.70 -16.83
C PRO A 89 3.17 -1.63 -15.48
N LEU A 90 2.54 -2.19 -14.44
CA LEU A 90 3.20 -2.32 -13.16
C LEU A 90 4.15 -3.50 -13.19
N PRO A 91 5.42 -3.30 -12.80
CA PRO A 91 6.29 -4.44 -12.61
C PRO A 91 5.80 -5.24 -11.41
N GLN A 92 5.77 -6.56 -11.57
CA GLN A 92 5.55 -7.49 -10.48
C GLN A 92 6.78 -7.51 -9.57
N VAL A 93 6.59 -7.71 -8.27
CA VAL A 93 7.69 -8.07 -7.36
C VAL A 93 8.11 -9.51 -7.62
N GLN A 94 9.37 -9.71 -8.01
CA GLN A 94 9.89 -11.02 -8.43
C GLN A 94 10.90 -11.60 -7.43
N ALA A 95 11.24 -12.87 -7.63
CA ALA A 95 12.32 -13.56 -6.93
C ALA A 95 12.27 -13.41 -5.40
N MET A 96 11.06 -13.54 -4.83
CA MET A 96 10.87 -13.42 -3.38
C MET A 96 11.50 -14.63 -2.67
N THR A 97 12.43 -14.38 -1.74
CA THR A 97 13.11 -15.42 -0.97
C THR A 97 13.13 -15.08 0.52
N ILE A 98 13.34 -16.12 1.34
CA ILE A 98 13.38 -16.03 2.81
C ILE A 98 14.74 -16.56 3.26
N SER A 99 15.44 -15.79 4.10
CA SER A 99 16.76 -16.15 4.64
C SER A 99 16.85 -15.85 6.13
N HIS A 100 17.95 -16.26 6.78
CA HIS A 100 18.24 -15.99 8.19
C HIS A 100 17.09 -16.36 9.13
N VAL A 101 16.52 -17.56 8.92
CA VAL A 101 15.36 -18.01 9.68
C VAL A 101 15.77 -18.48 11.07
N ARG A 102 15.08 -17.98 12.09
CA ARG A 102 15.20 -18.38 13.49
C ARG A 102 13.81 -18.59 14.07
N TRP A 103 13.61 -19.75 14.67
CA TRP A 103 12.41 -20.09 15.42
C TRP A 103 12.70 -20.00 16.92
N GLN A 104 11.74 -19.48 17.67
CA GLN A 104 11.82 -19.41 19.13
C GLN A 104 10.49 -19.91 19.71
N ALA A 105 10.57 -20.64 20.82
CA ALA A 105 9.38 -20.94 21.62
C ALA A 105 8.87 -19.63 22.24
N ALA A 106 7.57 -19.38 22.14
CA ALA A 106 6.91 -18.36 22.95
C ALA A 106 6.68 -18.92 24.36
N ALA A 107 6.87 -18.09 25.39
CA ALA A 107 6.56 -18.47 26.75
C ALA A 107 5.09 -18.94 26.86
N SER A 108 4.85 -20.01 27.62
CA SER A 108 3.51 -20.50 27.89
C SER A 108 2.77 -19.48 28.75
N GLU A 109 1.76 -18.82 28.19
CA GLU A 109 0.84 -18.02 29.00
C GLU A 109 -0.20 -18.94 29.62
N GLY A 110 0.12 -19.42 30.82
CA GLY A 110 -0.76 -20.22 31.68
C GLY A 110 -0.69 -21.73 31.46
N GLU A 111 -1.14 -22.47 32.46
CA GLU A 111 -1.30 -23.93 32.43
C GLU A 111 -2.29 -24.35 31.32
N GLY A 112 -1.83 -25.17 30.38
CA GLY A 112 -2.69 -25.84 29.40
C GLY A 112 -2.74 -25.23 28.00
N ARG A 113 -2.04 -24.13 27.70
CA ARG A 113 -1.89 -23.63 26.32
C ARG A 113 -0.61 -24.16 25.68
N PRO A 114 -0.67 -24.72 24.45
CA PRO A 114 0.55 -25.11 23.75
C PRO A 114 1.44 -23.89 23.55
N ALA A 115 2.73 -24.02 23.87
CA ALA A 115 3.71 -22.98 23.66
C ALA A 115 3.67 -22.51 22.19
N GLY A 116 3.46 -21.21 21.97
CA GLY A 116 3.44 -20.65 20.62
C GLY A 116 4.82 -20.68 19.97
N LEU A 117 4.89 -20.37 18.68
CA LEU A 117 6.16 -20.18 17.97
C LEU A 117 6.30 -18.72 17.54
N ARG A 118 7.53 -18.21 17.64
CA ARG A 118 7.93 -16.90 17.10
C ARG A 118 8.92 -17.09 15.97
N LEU A 119 8.65 -16.44 14.85
CA LEU A 119 9.46 -16.46 13.64
C LEU A 119 10.25 -15.16 13.50
N SER A 120 11.56 -15.33 13.38
CA SER A 120 12.48 -14.31 12.92
C SER A 120 12.99 -14.70 11.53
N CYS A 121 12.80 -13.89 10.50
CA CYS A 121 13.43 -14.11 9.18
C CYS A 121 13.75 -12.80 8.45
N THR A 122 14.48 -12.90 7.34
CA THR A 122 14.73 -11.79 6.41
C THR A 122 14.11 -12.12 5.06
N LEU A 123 13.25 -11.23 4.57
CA LEU A 123 12.67 -11.29 3.24
C LEU A 123 13.57 -10.55 2.26
N HIS A 124 13.73 -11.11 1.07
CA HIS A 124 14.41 -10.49 -0.07
C HIS A 124 13.52 -10.60 -1.31
N TRP A 125 13.63 -9.65 -2.22
CA TRP A 125 12.92 -9.67 -3.50
C TRP A 125 13.69 -8.90 -4.57
N SER A 126 13.17 -8.88 -5.79
CA SER A 126 13.70 -8.09 -6.90
C SER A 126 12.62 -7.13 -7.42
N TYR A 127 12.99 -5.85 -7.48
CA TYR A 127 12.15 -4.78 -8.01
C TYR A 127 13.01 -3.55 -8.37
N LEU A 128 12.62 -2.80 -9.39
CA LEU A 128 13.30 -1.58 -9.81
C LEU A 128 12.95 -0.41 -8.87
N LEU A 129 13.87 -0.09 -7.95
CA LEU A 129 13.70 0.98 -6.95
C LEU A 129 13.31 2.35 -7.52
N PRO A 130 13.75 2.78 -8.72
CA PRO A 130 13.33 4.07 -9.28
C PRO A 130 11.81 4.22 -9.50
N HIS A 131 11.05 3.12 -9.55
CA HIS A 131 9.61 3.12 -9.83
C HIS A 131 8.73 2.98 -8.57
N VAL A 132 9.32 2.97 -7.37
CA VAL A 132 8.61 2.69 -6.12
C VAL A 132 9.04 3.68 -5.04
N ARG A 133 8.09 4.06 -4.18
CA ARG A 133 8.34 4.88 -2.99
C ARG A 133 8.80 4.01 -1.82
N CYS A 134 8.11 2.89 -1.61
CA CYS A 134 8.41 1.89 -0.59
C CYS A 134 7.64 0.60 -0.87
N PHE A 135 7.86 -0.40 -0.05
CA PHE A 135 7.10 -1.65 -0.05
C PHE A 135 6.34 -1.78 1.27
N ARG A 136 5.08 -2.17 1.21
CA ARG A 136 4.31 -2.59 2.38
C ARG A 136 4.46 -4.10 2.52
N VAL A 137 4.97 -4.51 3.67
CA VAL A 137 5.16 -5.92 3.99
C VAL A 137 3.99 -6.36 4.85
N HIS A 138 3.37 -7.47 4.45
CA HIS A 138 2.22 -8.05 5.13
C HIS A 138 2.45 -9.55 5.39
N CYS A 139 1.69 -10.11 6.32
CA CYS A 139 1.58 -11.55 6.49
C CYS A 139 0.13 -12.03 6.50
N CYS A 140 -0.08 -13.25 6.01
CA CYS A 140 -1.30 -14.03 6.19
C CYS A 140 -0.96 -15.22 7.09
N ARG A 141 -1.76 -15.41 8.14
CA ARG A 141 -1.66 -16.60 8.99
C ARG A 141 -2.51 -17.68 8.35
N GLY A 142 -1.88 -18.74 7.85
CA GLY A 142 -2.63 -19.90 7.38
C GLY A 142 -3.29 -20.57 8.57
N THR A 143 -4.62 -20.56 8.63
CA THR A 143 -5.34 -21.48 9.52
C THR A 143 -5.04 -22.89 9.04
N GLY A 144 -4.40 -23.69 9.91
CA GLY A 144 -4.03 -25.06 9.62
C GLY A 144 -5.25 -25.89 9.23
N GLY A 145 -5.31 -26.27 7.96
CA GLY A 145 -6.19 -27.25 7.31
C GLY A 145 -7.69 -27.08 7.55
N GLY A 146 -8.38 -26.54 6.55
CA GLY A 146 -9.77 -26.87 6.26
C GLY A 146 -9.83 -27.95 5.18
N SER A 147 -10.69 -28.95 5.38
CA SER A 147 -11.03 -30.01 4.42
C SER A 147 -11.31 -29.47 3.00
N PRO A 148 -11.12 -30.27 1.94
CA PRO A 148 -11.24 -29.84 0.53
C PRO A 148 -12.71 -29.63 0.08
N GLY A 149 -13.51 -28.92 0.88
CA GLY A 149 -14.94 -28.74 0.63
C GLY A 149 -15.60 -27.56 1.32
N ARG A 150 -14.88 -26.71 2.09
CA ARG A 150 -15.47 -25.49 2.65
C ARG A 150 -15.21 -24.33 1.71
N GLY A 151 -16.29 -23.81 1.12
CA GLY A 151 -16.28 -22.78 0.08
C GLY A 151 -15.35 -21.62 0.39
N LEU A 152 -14.78 -21.09 -0.69
CA LEU A 152 -13.91 -19.91 -0.80
C LEU A 152 -14.33 -18.82 0.19
N SER A 153 -13.83 -18.91 1.42
CA SER A 153 -14.03 -17.87 2.43
C SER A 153 -13.18 -16.69 1.98
N GLU A 154 -13.76 -15.49 2.03
CA GLU A 154 -13.11 -14.22 1.70
C GLU A 154 -11.63 -14.24 2.14
N PRO A 155 -10.67 -13.89 1.25
CA PRO A 155 -9.26 -13.95 1.60
C PRO A 155 -9.02 -13.12 2.86
N GLU A 156 -8.57 -13.76 3.93
CA GLU A 156 -8.29 -13.09 5.20
C GLU A 156 -7.43 -11.85 4.95
N LYS A 157 -7.87 -10.70 5.49
CA LYS A 157 -7.19 -9.42 5.28
C LYS A 157 -5.74 -9.55 5.80
N PRO A 158 -4.72 -9.35 4.94
CA PRO A 158 -3.33 -9.46 5.37
C PRO A 158 -3.03 -8.51 6.53
N THR A 159 -2.27 -9.01 7.50
CA THR A 159 -1.79 -8.20 8.62
C THR A 159 -0.58 -7.40 8.17
N PHE A 160 -0.65 -6.08 8.29
CA PHE A 160 0.47 -5.20 7.98
C PHE A 160 1.59 -5.36 9.00
N LEU A 161 2.82 -5.56 8.52
CA LEU A 161 4.02 -5.72 9.34
C LEU A 161 4.87 -4.45 9.36
N GLY A 162 5.00 -3.77 8.22
CA GLY A 162 5.79 -2.55 8.14
C GLY A 162 6.16 -2.11 6.72
N LEU A 163 7.03 -1.10 6.66
CA LEU A 163 7.54 -0.54 5.42
C LEU A 163 8.99 -0.95 5.17
N ALA A 164 9.33 -1.19 3.90
CA ALA A 164 10.71 -1.32 3.43
C ALA A 164 10.98 -0.30 2.32
N PHE A 165 12.14 0.34 2.33
CA PHE A 165 12.57 1.30 1.29
C PHE A 165 13.62 0.71 0.34
N ILE A 166 13.97 -0.55 0.56
CA ILE A 166 14.89 -1.35 -0.24
C ILE A 166 14.27 -2.74 -0.45
N ASN A 167 14.87 -3.55 -1.32
CA ASN A 167 14.39 -4.91 -1.63
C ASN A 167 14.69 -5.96 -0.54
N ARG A 168 14.57 -5.55 0.73
CA ARG A 168 14.87 -6.39 1.90
C ARG A 168 14.09 -5.90 3.13
N TYR A 169 13.60 -6.84 3.94
CA TYR A 169 12.92 -6.53 5.20
C TYR A 169 13.18 -7.61 6.27
N ARG A 170 13.50 -7.20 7.50
CA ARG A 170 13.76 -8.10 8.64
C ARG A 170 12.52 -8.16 9.53
N ILE A 171 11.98 -9.36 9.70
CA ILE A 171 10.82 -9.63 10.56
C ILE A 171 11.31 -10.20 11.88
N VAL A 172 11.11 -9.50 12.99
CA VAL A 172 11.57 -9.97 14.30
C VAL A 172 10.39 -10.51 15.10
N ASP A 173 10.56 -11.74 15.61
CA ASP A 173 9.70 -12.38 16.61
C ASP A 173 8.19 -12.36 16.30
N LEU A 174 7.85 -12.55 15.02
CA LEU A 174 6.48 -12.66 14.56
C LEU A 174 5.83 -13.91 15.14
N ALA A 175 4.81 -13.74 15.98
CA ALA A 175 4.00 -14.84 16.48
C ALA A 175 3.26 -15.51 15.32
N VAL A 176 3.45 -16.83 15.16
CA VAL A 176 2.72 -17.65 14.18
C VAL A 176 1.60 -18.43 14.87
N ALA A 177 0.62 -18.90 14.10
CA ALA A 177 -0.51 -19.64 14.65
C ALA A 177 -0.03 -20.95 15.30
N PRO A 178 -0.61 -21.37 16.44
CA PRO A 178 -0.30 -22.66 17.03
C PRO A 178 -0.73 -23.78 16.07
N VAL A 179 0.08 -24.83 15.98
CA VAL A 179 -0.17 -25.99 15.12
C VAL A 179 -0.32 -27.22 16.00
N GLY A 180 -1.33 -28.03 15.72
CA GLY A 180 -1.54 -29.28 16.45
C GLY A 180 -0.43 -30.30 16.20
N PRO A 181 -0.27 -31.32 17.07
CA PRO A 181 0.71 -32.38 16.89
C PRO A 181 0.55 -33.06 15.52
N GLY A 182 1.65 -33.30 14.82
CA GLY A 182 1.64 -33.98 13.51
C GLY A 182 1.05 -33.18 12.34
N ARG A 183 0.76 -31.87 12.53
CA ARG A 183 0.33 -30.96 11.46
C ARG A 183 1.44 -29.96 11.14
N ASP A 184 1.42 -29.46 9.91
CA ASP A 184 2.25 -28.33 9.48
C ASP A 184 1.40 -27.05 9.44
N GLY A 185 1.96 -25.98 9.99
CA GLY A 185 1.48 -24.62 9.84
C GLY A 185 2.06 -23.98 8.58
N ARG A 186 1.37 -22.95 8.09
CA ARG A 186 1.82 -22.16 6.95
C ARG A 186 1.73 -20.68 7.30
N VAL A 187 2.82 -19.96 7.11
CA VAL A 187 2.84 -18.49 7.12
C VAL A 187 3.15 -18.01 5.73
N GLU A 188 2.38 -17.04 5.24
CA GLU A 188 2.59 -16.44 3.94
C GLU A 188 2.93 -14.96 4.08
N PHE A 189 3.98 -14.52 3.41
CA PHE A 189 4.42 -13.14 3.35
C PHE A 189 4.05 -12.55 2.01
N LEU A 190 3.59 -11.30 2.06
CA LEU A 190 3.19 -10.53 0.90
C LEU A 190 3.93 -9.20 0.88
N VAL A 191 4.43 -8.82 -0.29
CA VAL A 191 5.14 -7.55 -0.50
C VAL A 191 4.39 -6.77 -1.57
N GLU A 192 3.71 -5.71 -1.13
CA GLU A 192 3.01 -4.76 -1.99
C GLU A 192 3.98 -3.63 -2.38
N PRO A 193 4.31 -3.43 -3.66
CA PRO A 193 5.02 -2.24 -4.08
C PRO A 193 4.09 -1.02 -4.02
N VAL A 194 4.59 0.09 -3.48
CA VAL A 194 3.89 1.38 -3.46
C VAL A 194 4.52 2.28 -4.52
N PRO A 195 3.92 2.38 -5.73
CA PRO A 195 4.47 3.20 -6.80
C PRO A 195 4.58 4.67 -6.39
N LYS A 196 5.43 5.42 -7.10
CA LYS A 196 5.64 6.84 -6.81
C LYS A 196 4.35 7.64 -6.92
N GLU A 197 3.49 7.24 -7.85
CA GLU A 197 2.15 7.77 -8.10
C GLU A 197 1.11 7.42 -7.02
N GLY A 198 1.48 6.65 -5.99
CA GLY A 198 0.67 6.45 -4.78
C GLY A 198 -0.58 5.57 -4.94
N PHE A 199 -0.86 5.07 -6.14
CA PHE A 199 -2.07 4.29 -6.40
C PHE A 199 -1.99 2.85 -5.88
N LEU A 200 -3.16 2.20 -5.80
CA LEU A 200 -3.28 0.81 -5.38
C LEU A 200 -2.75 -0.14 -6.45
N VAL A 201 -1.92 -1.08 -6.04
CA VAL A 201 -1.37 -2.12 -6.91
C VAL A 201 -2.22 -3.39 -6.79
N PRO A 202 -2.69 -3.99 -7.91
CA PRO A 202 -3.40 -5.26 -7.87
C PRO A 202 -2.60 -6.36 -7.19
N ARG A 203 -3.27 -7.25 -6.46
CA ARG A 203 -2.63 -8.33 -5.68
C ARG A 203 -1.83 -9.32 -6.54
N ALA A 204 -2.08 -9.38 -7.85
CA ALA A 204 -1.31 -10.18 -8.80
C ALA A 204 0.15 -9.70 -8.93
N GLU A 205 0.39 -8.39 -8.73
CA GLU A 205 1.72 -7.79 -8.85
C GLU A 205 2.53 -7.86 -7.54
N TRP A 206 1.91 -8.34 -6.47
CA TRP A 206 2.55 -8.44 -5.17
C TRP A 206 3.51 -9.62 -5.11
N GLY A 207 4.60 -9.45 -4.39
CA GLY A 207 5.54 -10.53 -4.09
C GLY A 207 4.90 -11.48 -3.09
N ARG A 208 5.12 -12.78 -3.27
CA ARG A 208 4.60 -13.81 -2.36
C ARG A 208 5.66 -14.85 -2.06
N ALA A 209 5.82 -15.17 -0.78
CA ALA A 209 6.60 -16.31 -0.32
C ALA A 209 5.88 -16.96 0.86
N ALA A 210 5.90 -18.28 0.94
CA ALA A 210 5.31 -19.01 2.04
C ALA A 210 6.35 -19.91 2.70
N MET A 211 6.24 -20.05 4.01
CA MET A 211 7.04 -20.95 4.80
C MET A 211 6.15 -21.93 5.54
N LEU A 212 6.50 -23.21 5.48
CA LEU A 212 5.90 -24.26 6.29
C LEU A 212 6.70 -24.41 7.58
N TYR A 213 6.00 -24.73 8.67
CA TYR A 213 6.61 -24.97 9.97
C TYR A 213 5.83 -26.03 10.73
N SER A 214 6.54 -26.86 11.50
CA SER A 214 5.95 -27.83 12.41
C SER A 214 6.39 -27.50 13.83
N MET A 215 5.67 -28.04 14.82
CA MET A 215 6.18 -28.01 16.19
C MET A 215 7.48 -28.85 16.28
N PRO A 216 8.40 -28.51 17.19
CA PRO A 216 9.59 -29.32 17.44
C PRO A 216 9.17 -30.75 17.79
N ARG A 217 9.86 -31.74 17.21
CA ARG A 217 9.73 -33.13 17.67
C ARG A 217 10.53 -33.25 18.96
N THR A 218 9.84 -33.51 20.07
CA THR A 218 10.45 -33.95 21.32
C THR A 218 11.02 -35.35 21.18
#